data_AF-A0A183H4Q6-F1
#
_entry.id   AF-A0A183H4Q6-F1
#
_cell.length_a   1.000
_cell.length_b   1.000
_cell.length_c   1.000
_cell.angle_alpha   90.00
_cell.angle_beta   90.00
_cell.angle_gamma   90.00
#
_symmetry.space_group_name_H-M   'P 1'
#
loop_
_entity.id
_entity.type
_entity.pdbx_description
1 polymer ?
#
loop_
_entity_poly.entity_id
_entity_poly.type
_entity_poly.pdbx_seq_one_letter_code
_entity_poly.pdbx_strand_id
1 'polypeptide(L)'
;MKRHRAINFFLPAFNKLWLEDEDVGQDALIKELTLADETQEQVHNKSGDEEVLSDEKDEKFQASPDPLRQLIQCFQRAATSEQSQTISIANDSLFVNFAQVMSKSVHIEDEDEADENEGELDQAQKEEISQALRAEQAVLADRGAAIMCLMYLSASNGEPSDMVAEALQLGIHLLNGGNNKIQEMLIDYLQLKKDVRFFVSLAGLMNKCSVLNLEMYERQIKAEGLGMGAELASAANQNLNDSEFTCSLFRFLQLTCEGHNLEFQNYLRTQPGHTTSVNLINCTVDYLLRLQESVMDFYWHYSSKDVIDESGKEYFLRAIHVCSQVFNTLTESIQGPCTGNQMTLANSRLWDAINGFFFLFAHMMEKLYKNSTQLELLREFLNLQKDMIVLMLSMLEGNVLNGSIGKQMVDALVESEQNVEMILKFSDMFLKLKDLTTSQAFQDFDTNRDGWISPKEFQRAMESQKMYSVEEITYLMMCTDVNNDGKVDYMEFTERFHNPARDIGFNVAVLLTNLKEHITSDPRLEKIIKQASSLLEYFDPFLGRIEIMGSSKKVEKIYFEIQES
;
A
#
# COMPACT_ATOMS: atom_id res chain seq x y z
N MET A 1 40.58 26.53 4.38
CA MET A 1 39.98 26.09 3.09
C MET A 1 40.09 27.24 2.08
N LYS A 2 40.49 27.01 0.81
CA LYS A 2 40.54 28.10 -0.19
C LYS A 2 39.11 28.56 -0.52
N ARG A 3 38.88 29.87 -0.73
CA ARG A 3 37.54 30.46 -0.93
C ARG A 3 36.73 29.79 -2.05
N HIS A 4 37.35 29.51 -3.21
CA HIS A 4 36.68 28.79 -4.31
C HIS A 4 36.26 27.36 -3.91
N ARG A 5 37.06 26.68 -3.09
CA ARG A 5 36.74 25.33 -2.64
C ARG A 5 35.58 25.35 -1.64
N ALA A 6 35.57 26.31 -0.72
CA ALA A 6 34.44 26.51 0.20
C ALA A 6 33.14 26.85 -0.56
N ILE A 7 33.20 27.71 -1.58
CA ILE A 7 32.05 28.03 -2.44
C ILE A 7 31.54 26.79 -3.19
N ASN A 8 32.44 25.96 -3.71
CA ASN A 8 32.06 24.73 -4.42
C ASN A 8 31.45 23.66 -3.50
N PHE A 9 31.72 23.69 -2.19
CA PHE A 9 31.02 22.84 -1.22
C PHE A 9 29.71 23.45 -0.74
N PHE A 10 29.68 24.77 -0.60
CA PHE A 10 28.49 25.50 -0.16
C PHE A 10 27.37 25.45 -1.19
N LEU A 11 27.67 25.66 -2.48
CA LEU A 11 26.65 25.71 -3.54
C LEU A 11 25.79 24.44 -3.64
N PRO A 12 26.34 23.21 -3.65
CA PRO A 12 25.52 22.00 -3.65
C PRO A 12 24.72 21.79 -2.36
N ALA A 13 25.29 22.12 -1.20
CA ALA A 13 24.60 22.00 0.09
C ALA A 13 23.45 23.03 0.21
N PHE A 14 23.65 24.21 -0.37
CA PHE A 14 22.66 25.27 -0.43
C PHE A 14 21.56 25.00 -1.44
N ASN A 15 21.87 24.38 -2.59
CA ASN A 15 20.87 23.97 -3.58
C ASN A 15 19.80 23.07 -2.96
N LYS A 16 20.20 22.12 -2.11
CA LYS A 16 19.28 21.26 -1.34
C LYS A 16 18.38 22.02 -0.36
N LEU A 17 18.77 23.21 0.08
CA LEU A 17 18.02 24.00 1.07
C LEU A 17 17.20 25.14 0.43
N TRP A 18 17.42 25.46 -0.85
CA TRP A 18 16.95 26.72 -1.45
C TRP A 18 15.63 26.61 -2.20
N LEU A 19 15.24 25.42 -2.68
CA LEU A 19 14.09 25.26 -3.58
C LEU A 19 13.06 24.19 -3.14
N GLU A 20 13.25 23.55 -1.98
CA GLU A 20 12.34 22.48 -1.52
C GLU A 20 11.05 23.05 -0.89
N ASP A 21 11.10 24.24 -0.27
CA ASP A 21 9.99 24.85 0.50
C ASP A 21 9.22 25.98 -0.24
N GLU A 22 9.59 26.35 -1.47
CA GLU A 22 8.90 27.44 -2.19
C GLU A 22 7.76 26.90 -3.07
N ASP A 23 6.53 27.39 -2.84
CA ASP A 23 5.43 27.28 -3.80
C ASP A 23 5.89 27.90 -5.13
N VAL A 24 6.05 27.03 -6.14
CA VAL A 24 6.65 27.39 -7.43
C VAL A 24 5.59 27.90 -8.41
N GLY A 25 4.34 28.12 -7.94
CA GLY A 25 3.24 28.64 -8.74
C GLY A 25 2.67 27.63 -9.73
N GLN A 26 2.78 26.33 -9.45
CA GLN A 26 2.21 25.26 -10.28
C GLN A 26 0.70 25.47 -10.49
N ASP A 27 0.02 25.81 -9.41
CA ASP A 27 -1.39 26.16 -9.36
C ASP A 27 -1.73 27.36 -10.24
N ALA A 28 -0.94 28.42 -10.12
CA ALA A 28 -1.12 29.63 -10.91
C ALA A 28 -0.93 29.34 -12.40
N LEU A 29 0.03 28.49 -12.76
CA LEU A 29 0.30 28.11 -14.14
C LEU A 29 -0.87 27.31 -14.74
N ILE A 30 -1.42 26.32 -14.04
CA ILE A 30 -2.59 25.56 -14.52
C ILE A 30 -3.82 26.46 -14.61
N LYS A 31 -4.05 27.34 -13.62
CA LYS A 31 -5.14 28.32 -13.65
C LYS A 31 -5.01 29.28 -14.84
N GLU A 32 -3.82 29.82 -15.12
CA GLU A 32 -3.61 30.72 -16.25
C GLU A 32 -3.81 30.02 -17.61
N LEU A 33 -3.32 28.79 -17.76
CA LEU A 33 -3.48 28.01 -18.99
C LEU A 33 -4.92 27.58 -19.28
N THR A 34 -5.79 27.60 -18.25
CA THR A 34 -7.21 27.27 -18.38
C THR A 34 -8.10 28.52 -18.54
N LEU A 35 -7.75 29.64 -17.90
CA LEU A 35 -8.49 30.91 -17.96
C LEU A 35 -8.33 31.69 -19.27
N ALA A 36 -7.29 31.41 -20.07
CA ALA A 36 -7.03 32.13 -21.32
C ALA A 36 -8.21 32.13 -22.32
N ASP A 37 -9.16 31.21 -22.18
CA ASP A 37 -10.38 31.10 -23.00
C ASP A 37 -11.58 31.88 -22.44
N GLU A 38 -11.72 32.02 -21.10
CA GLU A 38 -12.85 32.78 -20.52
C GLU A 38 -12.82 34.26 -20.95
N THR A 39 -11.63 34.81 -21.15
CA THR A 39 -11.44 36.16 -21.72
C THR A 39 -11.78 36.25 -23.21
N GLN A 40 -11.67 35.17 -23.99
CA GLN A 40 -12.02 35.19 -25.42
C GLN A 40 -13.53 35.04 -25.64
N GLU A 41 -14.22 34.24 -24.83
CA GLU A 41 -15.69 34.13 -24.85
C GLU A 41 -16.39 35.44 -24.45
N GLN A 42 -15.83 36.21 -23.49
CA GLN A 42 -16.40 37.49 -23.08
C GLN A 42 -16.19 38.63 -24.09
N VAL A 43 -15.13 38.58 -24.91
CA VAL A 43 -14.88 39.60 -25.95
C VAL A 43 -15.83 39.40 -27.14
N HIS A 44 -16.15 38.15 -27.50
CA HIS A 44 -17.10 37.88 -28.58
C HIS A 44 -18.56 38.18 -28.21
N ASN A 45 -18.95 37.98 -26.96
CA ASN A 45 -20.31 38.31 -26.49
C ASN A 45 -20.60 39.81 -26.33
N LYS A 46 -19.58 40.68 -26.41
CA LYS A 46 -19.75 42.16 -26.36
C LYS A 46 -19.80 42.84 -27.73
N SER A 47 -19.68 42.09 -28.82
CA SER A 47 -19.76 42.62 -30.21
C SER A 47 -21.07 42.29 -30.91
N GLY A 48 -22.18 42.30 -30.18
CA GLY A 48 -23.53 42.18 -30.73
C GLY A 48 -24.19 43.55 -30.88
N ASP A 49 -23.96 44.21 -32.02
CA ASP A 49 -24.88 45.19 -32.62
C ASP A 49 -24.40 45.46 -34.06
N GLU A 50 -24.84 44.64 -35.01
CA GLU A 50 -25.28 45.07 -36.35
C GLU A 50 -25.85 43.88 -37.14
N GLU A 51 -27.11 44.02 -37.54
CA GLU A 51 -27.89 43.09 -38.34
C GLU A 51 -27.27 42.87 -39.73
N VAL A 52 -26.94 41.63 -40.10
CA VAL A 52 -27.03 41.18 -41.50
C VAL A 52 -27.51 39.73 -41.57
N LEU A 53 -28.68 39.57 -42.17
CA LEU A 53 -29.27 38.30 -42.61
C LEU A 53 -28.41 37.64 -43.70
N SER A 54 -27.92 36.43 -43.45
CA SER A 54 -27.70 35.45 -44.53
C SER A 54 -27.72 34.02 -44.00
N ASP A 55 -28.66 33.24 -44.55
CA ASP A 55 -28.81 31.80 -44.40
C ASP A 55 -27.54 31.05 -44.86
N GLU A 56 -26.70 30.56 -43.95
CA GLU A 56 -25.86 29.38 -44.19
C GLU A 56 -25.82 28.47 -42.96
N LYS A 57 -25.94 27.17 -43.25
CA LYS A 57 -26.23 26.04 -42.37
C LYS A 57 -25.11 25.77 -41.35
N ASP A 58 -25.49 25.52 -40.11
CA ASP A 58 -24.93 24.53 -39.17
C ASP A 58 -23.48 24.05 -39.43
N GLU A 59 -22.49 24.91 -39.21
CA GLU A 59 -21.18 24.47 -38.73
C GLU A 59 -21.20 24.62 -37.21
N LYS A 60 -21.15 23.51 -36.48
CA LYS A 60 -20.87 23.53 -35.04
C LYS A 60 -19.53 24.23 -34.84
N PHE A 61 -19.53 25.49 -34.41
CA PHE A 61 -18.33 26.16 -33.91
C PHE A 61 -17.75 25.31 -32.78
N GLN A 62 -16.74 24.50 -33.08
CA GLN A 62 -15.90 23.90 -32.04
C GLN A 62 -15.10 25.06 -31.44
N ALA A 63 -15.35 25.37 -30.17
CA ALA A 63 -14.52 26.28 -29.41
C ALA A 63 -13.04 25.91 -29.61
N SER A 64 -12.18 26.90 -29.86
CA SER A 64 -10.74 26.68 -29.94
C SER A 64 -10.29 25.95 -28.68
N PRO A 65 -9.48 24.88 -28.78
CA PRO A 65 -8.99 24.21 -27.59
C PRO A 65 -8.16 25.18 -26.76
N ASP A 66 -8.41 25.26 -25.45
CA ASP A 66 -7.61 26.07 -24.54
C ASP A 66 -6.10 25.67 -24.59
N PRO A 67 -5.19 26.57 -24.17
CA PRO A 67 -3.75 26.33 -24.24
C PRO A 67 -3.31 25.02 -23.56
N LEU A 68 -3.91 24.65 -22.44
CA LEU A 68 -3.59 23.40 -21.73
C LEU A 68 -4.00 22.17 -22.55
N ARG A 69 -5.18 22.20 -23.17
CA ARG A 69 -5.65 21.15 -24.06
C ARG A 69 -4.78 21.02 -25.30
N GLN A 70 -4.31 22.14 -25.86
CA GLN A 70 -3.35 22.11 -26.98
C GLN A 70 -2.02 21.46 -26.57
N LEU A 71 -1.51 21.80 -25.39
CA LEU A 71 -0.29 21.21 -24.84
C LEU A 71 -0.44 19.69 -24.66
N ILE A 72 -1.52 19.24 -24.03
CA ILE A 72 -1.81 17.80 -23.83
C ILE A 72 -1.93 17.08 -25.19
N GLN A 73 -2.61 17.68 -26.17
CA GLN A 73 -2.71 17.11 -27.51
C GLN A 73 -1.34 16.98 -28.20
N CYS A 74 -0.43 17.92 -27.98
CA CYS A 74 0.95 17.84 -28.50
C CYS A 74 1.69 16.64 -27.88
N PHE A 75 1.61 16.44 -26.56
CA PHE A 75 2.20 15.27 -25.90
C PHE A 75 1.58 13.95 -26.36
N GLN A 76 0.25 13.89 -26.51
CA GLN A 76 -0.44 12.70 -27.06
C GLN A 76 0.02 12.37 -28.49
N ARG A 77 0.24 13.39 -29.33
CA ARG A 77 0.80 13.20 -30.69
C ARG A 77 2.24 12.73 -30.64
N ALA A 78 3.04 13.24 -29.71
CA ALA A 78 4.43 12.81 -29.53
C ALA A 78 4.48 11.30 -29.19
N ALA A 79 3.67 10.87 -28.22
CA ALA A 79 3.59 9.47 -27.77
C ALA A 79 3.13 8.46 -28.85
N THR A 80 2.43 8.92 -29.89
CA THR A 80 1.95 8.07 -30.99
C THR A 80 2.80 8.15 -32.25
N SER A 81 3.72 9.10 -32.33
CA SER A 81 4.52 9.32 -33.54
C SER A 81 5.55 8.21 -33.75
N GLU A 82 5.62 7.67 -34.98
CA GLU A 82 6.67 6.70 -35.38
C GLU A 82 8.09 7.28 -35.29
N GLN A 83 8.22 8.62 -35.24
CA GLN A 83 9.48 9.35 -35.01
C GLN A 83 10.06 9.17 -33.60
N SER A 84 9.30 8.58 -32.67
CA SER A 84 9.77 8.15 -31.33
C SER A 84 10.85 7.06 -31.38
N GLN A 85 11.18 6.53 -32.57
CA GLN A 85 12.33 5.67 -32.80
C GLN A 85 13.66 6.43 -32.94
N THR A 86 13.62 7.74 -33.19
CA THR A 86 14.83 8.58 -33.42
C THR A 86 15.27 9.41 -32.22
N ILE A 87 14.34 9.83 -31.36
CA ILE A 87 14.62 10.43 -30.04
C ILE A 87 13.94 9.51 -29.04
N SER A 88 14.71 8.96 -28.10
CA SER A 88 14.15 8.09 -27.07
C SER A 88 13.09 8.86 -26.29
N ILE A 89 11.83 8.41 -26.37
CA ILE A 89 10.72 9.01 -25.62
C ILE A 89 10.96 9.00 -24.11
N ALA A 90 11.86 8.11 -23.64
CA ALA A 90 12.33 8.06 -22.26
C ALA A 90 13.05 9.35 -21.80
N ASN A 91 13.53 10.19 -22.73
CA ASN A 91 14.25 11.43 -22.44
C ASN A 91 13.42 12.70 -22.72
N ASP A 92 12.08 12.59 -22.79
CA ASP A 92 11.20 13.74 -22.96
C ASP A 92 11.13 14.58 -21.67
N SER A 93 12.17 15.40 -21.46
CA SER A 93 12.28 16.26 -20.28
C SER A 93 11.17 17.31 -20.20
N LEU A 94 10.57 17.67 -21.33
CA LEU A 94 9.45 18.61 -21.35
C LEU A 94 8.20 17.96 -20.77
N PHE A 95 7.88 16.74 -21.22
CA PHE A 95 6.80 15.95 -20.63
C PHE A 95 7.00 15.74 -19.13
N VAL A 96 8.20 15.32 -18.70
CA VAL A 96 8.54 15.10 -17.28
C VAL A 96 8.21 16.32 -16.43
N ASN A 97 8.69 17.50 -16.82
CA ASN A 97 8.45 18.73 -16.05
C ASN A 97 6.96 19.13 -16.03
N PHE A 98 6.25 19.00 -17.15
CA PHE A 98 4.83 19.33 -17.20
C PHE A 98 3.96 18.31 -16.46
N ALA A 99 4.32 17.03 -16.48
CA ALA A 99 3.67 16.00 -15.68
C ALA A 99 3.82 16.30 -14.19
N GLN A 100 5.02 16.67 -13.72
CA GLN A 100 5.25 17.09 -12.33
C GLN A 100 4.38 18.28 -11.93
N VAL A 101 4.27 19.30 -12.79
CA VAL A 101 3.41 20.47 -12.54
C VAL A 101 1.94 20.06 -12.47
N MET A 102 1.47 19.22 -13.40
CA MET A 102 0.09 18.73 -13.41
C MET A 102 -0.22 17.89 -12.17
N SER A 103 0.68 16.99 -11.75
CA SER A 103 0.53 16.19 -10.53
C SER A 103 0.40 17.08 -9.31
N LYS A 104 1.35 18.02 -9.13
CA LYS A 104 1.36 18.95 -7.97
C LYS A 104 0.17 19.91 -7.93
N SER A 105 -0.53 20.13 -9.04
CA SER A 105 -1.77 20.94 -9.08
C SER A 105 -3.02 20.20 -8.59
N VAL A 106 -2.89 18.90 -8.33
CA VAL A 106 -3.95 18.08 -7.72
C VAL A 106 -3.53 17.82 -6.27
N HIS A 107 -4.22 18.47 -5.34
CA HIS A 107 -3.85 18.44 -3.92
C HIS A 107 -4.37 17.17 -3.27
N ILE A 108 -3.46 16.25 -2.99
CA ILE A 108 -3.74 15.03 -2.23
C ILE A 108 -3.33 15.27 -0.79
N GLU A 109 -4.20 14.91 0.16
CA GLU A 109 -3.79 14.81 1.56
C GLU A 109 -2.93 13.54 1.70
N ASP A 110 -1.70 13.69 2.19
CA ASP A 110 -0.82 12.56 2.45
C ASP A 110 -1.47 11.63 3.49
N GLU A 111 -1.68 10.36 3.13
CA GLU A 111 -2.31 9.35 4.01
C GLU A 111 -1.53 9.19 5.34
N ASP A 112 -0.23 9.51 5.36
CA ASP A 112 0.65 9.42 6.53
C ASP A 112 0.49 10.60 7.52
N GLU A 113 0.04 11.80 7.08
CA GLU A 113 -0.22 12.94 7.99
C GLU A 113 -1.58 12.83 8.69
N ALA A 114 -2.45 11.91 8.24
CA ALA A 114 -3.75 11.66 8.84
C ALA A 114 -3.67 10.98 10.22
N ASP A 115 -2.56 10.29 10.53
CA ASP A 115 -2.33 9.61 11.81
C ASP A 115 -1.79 10.57 12.91
N GLU A 116 -1.16 11.68 12.55
CA GLU A 116 -0.60 12.64 13.54
C GLU A 116 -1.56 13.79 13.90
N ASN A 117 -2.49 14.14 13.01
CA ASN A 117 -3.54 15.13 13.28
C ASN A 117 -4.87 14.43 13.65
N GLU A 118 -4.96 13.91 14.87
CA GLU A 118 -6.22 13.50 15.51
C GLU A 118 -7.14 14.71 15.82
N GLY A 119 -7.43 15.54 14.83
CA GLY A 119 -8.66 16.32 14.80
C GLY A 119 -9.67 15.51 14.02
N GLU A 120 -10.73 15.01 14.67
CA GLU A 120 -11.87 14.41 13.97
C GLU A 120 -12.44 15.44 12.98
N LEU A 121 -11.99 15.41 11.72
CA LEU A 121 -12.61 16.15 10.63
C LEU A 121 -14.06 15.71 10.54
N ASP A 122 -14.97 16.68 10.58
CA ASP A 122 -16.38 16.35 10.46
C ASP A 122 -16.70 15.79 9.06
N GLN A 123 -17.82 15.08 8.94
CA GLN A 123 -18.21 14.45 7.68
C GLN A 123 -18.38 15.46 6.53
N ALA A 124 -18.76 16.70 6.84
CA ALA A 124 -18.95 17.75 5.84
C ALA A 124 -17.60 18.24 5.29
N GLN A 125 -16.59 18.41 6.16
CA GLN A 125 -15.23 18.75 5.77
C GLN A 125 -14.61 17.67 4.88
N LYS A 126 -14.75 16.39 5.25
CA LYS A 126 -14.28 15.26 4.42
C LYS A 126 -14.94 15.25 3.04
N GLU A 127 -16.24 15.53 2.97
CA GLU A 127 -16.96 15.60 1.70
C GLU A 127 -16.53 16.82 0.88
N GLU A 128 -16.29 17.98 1.50
CA GLU A 128 -15.79 19.19 0.84
C GLU A 128 -14.40 18.98 0.23
N ILE A 129 -13.46 18.39 0.98
CA ILE A 129 -12.12 18.02 0.50
C ILE A 129 -12.24 17.06 -0.69
N SER A 130 -13.07 16.02 -0.57
CA SER A 130 -13.28 15.05 -1.65
C SER A 130 -13.93 15.66 -2.90
N GLN A 131 -14.78 16.69 -2.74
CA GLN A 131 -15.35 17.43 -3.87
C GLN A 131 -14.33 18.36 -4.52
N ALA A 132 -13.51 19.05 -3.73
CA ALA A 132 -12.43 19.91 -4.22
C ALA A 132 -11.41 19.10 -5.05
N LEU A 133 -10.95 17.95 -4.52
CA LEU A 133 -10.06 17.04 -5.23
C LEU A 133 -10.63 16.61 -6.59
N ARG A 134 -11.91 16.22 -6.63
CA ARG A 134 -12.57 15.82 -7.89
C ARG A 134 -12.66 16.96 -8.90
N ALA A 135 -12.82 18.20 -8.44
CA ALA A 135 -12.86 19.37 -9.30
C ALA A 135 -11.49 19.63 -9.94
N GLU A 136 -10.41 19.55 -9.16
CA GLU A 136 -9.03 19.69 -9.65
C GLU A 136 -8.68 18.59 -10.65
N GLN A 137 -9.00 17.34 -10.34
CA GLN A 137 -8.81 16.19 -11.24
C GLN A 137 -9.59 16.37 -12.56
N ALA A 138 -10.83 16.88 -12.50
CA ALA A 138 -11.65 17.09 -13.69
C ALA A 138 -11.04 18.11 -14.66
N VAL A 139 -10.41 19.17 -14.15
CA VAL A 139 -9.74 20.20 -14.98
C VAL A 139 -8.71 19.57 -15.92
N LEU A 140 -7.91 18.63 -15.42
CA LEU A 140 -6.90 17.93 -16.20
C LEU A 140 -7.49 16.78 -17.04
N ALA A 141 -8.41 16.01 -16.46
CA ALA A 141 -9.01 14.85 -17.12
C ALA A 141 -9.81 15.25 -18.38
N ASP A 142 -10.65 16.29 -18.30
CA ASP A 142 -11.48 16.78 -19.41
C ASP A 142 -10.63 17.24 -20.61
N ARG A 143 -9.37 17.61 -20.35
CA ARG A 143 -8.39 18.03 -21.37
C ARG A 143 -7.56 16.88 -21.93
N GLY A 144 -7.72 15.68 -21.38
CA GLY A 144 -7.12 14.44 -21.88
C GLY A 144 -5.84 14.01 -21.16
N ALA A 145 -5.54 14.55 -19.97
CA ALA A 145 -4.34 14.19 -19.21
C ALA A 145 -4.32 12.69 -18.82
N ALA A 146 -5.48 12.14 -18.42
CA ALA A 146 -5.60 10.72 -18.06
C ALA A 146 -5.22 9.77 -19.22
N ILE A 147 -5.73 10.06 -20.42
CA ILE A 147 -5.43 9.28 -21.63
C ILE A 147 -3.96 9.45 -22.03
N MET A 148 -3.42 10.67 -21.90
CA MET A 148 -2.01 10.94 -22.16
C MET A 148 -1.10 10.05 -21.29
N CYS A 149 -1.43 9.86 -20.01
CA CYS A 149 -0.68 8.96 -19.12
C CYS A 149 -0.62 7.53 -19.68
N LEU A 150 -1.77 6.95 -20.09
CA LEU A 150 -1.80 5.62 -20.70
C LEU A 150 -0.94 5.51 -21.96
N MET A 151 -0.93 6.56 -22.78
CA MET A 151 -0.16 6.57 -24.03
C MET A 151 1.35 6.53 -23.77
N TYR A 152 1.84 7.29 -22.78
CA TYR A 152 3.25 7.28 -22.39
C TYR A 152 3.64 5.95 -21.71
N LEU A 153 2.79 5.40 -20.84
CA LEU A 153 2.99 4.06 -20.26
C LEU A 153 3.02 2.97 -21.33
N SER A 154 2.20 3.08 -22.38
CA SER A 154 2.26 2.16 -23.51
C SER A 154 3.52 2.37 -24.37
N ALA A 155 4.00 3.60 -24.51
CA ALA A 155 5.15 3.93 -25.35
C ALA A 155 6.50 3.55 -24.71
N SER A 156 6.55 3.36 -23.39
CA SER A 156 7.77 2.95 -22.68
C SER A 156 8.23 1.52 -23.02
N ASN A 157 7.33 0.69 -23.55
CA ASN A 157 7.61 -0.69 -23.95
C ASN A 157 8.27 -1.53 -22.83
N GLY A 158 7.86 -1.28 -21.58
CA GLY A 158 8.35 -2.00 -20.41
C GLY A 158 9.74 -1.59 -19.93
N GLU A 159 10.28 -0.44 -20.35
CA GLU A 159 11.52 0.12 -19.82
C GLU A 159 11.23 1.17 -18.74
N PRO A 160 11.77 1.01 -17.51
CA PRO A 160 11.65 2.04 -16.48
C PRO A 160 12.46 3.28 -16.87
N SER A 161 11.89 4.45 -16.62
CA SER A 161 12.53 5.75 -16.88
C SER A 161 11.83 6.85 -16.06
N ASP A 162 12.48 8.01 -15.92
CA ASP A 162 11.90 9.17 -15.24
C ASP A 162 10.56 9.59 -15.87
N MET A 163 10.44 9.48 -17.20
CA MET A 163 9.18 9.69 -17.91
C MET A 163 8.06 8.76 -17.40
N VAL A 164 8.36 7.47 -17.21
CA VAL A 164 7.37 6.50 -16.73
C VAL A 164 7.01 6.78 -15.28
N ALA A 165 8.00 7.12 -14.44
CA ALA A 165 7.77 7.49 -13.05
C ALA A 165 6.80 8.69 -12.95
N GLU A 166 7.03 9.75 -13.72
CA GLU A 166 6.15 10.90 -13.73
C GLU A 166 4.78 10.64 -14.36
N ALA A 167 4.70 9.77 -15.38
CA ALA A 167 3.42 9.36 -15.93
C ALA A 167 2.59 8.55 -14.92
N LEU A 168 3.23 7.69 -14.12
CA LEU A 168 2.58 6.96 -13.03
C LEU A 168 2.12 7.94 -11.93
N GLN A 169 2.97 8.87 -11.53
CA GLN A 169 2.63 9.88 -10.51
C GLN A 169 1.43 10.73 -10.94
N LEU A 170 1.42 11.24 -12.16
CA LEU A 170 0.26 11.96 -12.69
C LEU A 170 -0.99 11.08 -12.72
N GLY A 171 -0.86 9.82 -13.14
CA GLY A 171 -1.96 8.85 -13.12
C GLY A 171 -2.52 8.60 -11.73
N ILE A 172 -1.65 8.46 -10.72
CA ILE A 172 -2.02 8.31 -9.31
C ILE A 172 -2.80 9.54 -8.84
N HIS A 173 -2.29 10.74 -9.10
CA HIS A 173 -2.95 11.97 -8.66
C HIS A 173 -4.34 12.14 -9.29
N LEU A 174 -4.47 11.79 -10.56
CA LEU A 174 -5.75 11.81 -11.26
C LEU A 174 -6.75 10.77 -10.73
N LEU A 175 -6.30 9.61 -10.27
CA LEU A 175 -7.17 8.54 -9.79
C LEU A 175 -7.42 8.56 -8.27
N ASN A 176 -6.63 9.33 -7.52
CA ASN A 176 -6.66 9.32 -6.06
C ASN A 176 -8.07 9.60 -5.51
N GLY A 177 -8.46 8.86 -4.46
CA GLY A 177 -9.82 8.90 -3.90
C GLY A 177 -10.89 8.22 -4.76
N GLY A 178 -10.52 7.23 -5.58
CA GLY A 178 -11.44 6.43 -6.39
C GLY A 178 -12.23 7.23 -7.41
N ASN A 179 -11.57 7.99 -8.30
CA ASN A 179 -12.29 8.80 -9.30
C ASN A 179 -12.89 7.95 -10.45
N ASN A 180 -14.13 7.47 -10.24
CA ASN A 180 -14.87 6.63 -11.18
C ASN A 180 -14.98 7.21 -12.61
N LYS A 181 -15.12 8.54 -12.76
CA LYS A 181 -15.23 9.16 -14.09
C LYS A 181 -13.94 8.99 -14.88
N ILE A 182 -12.79 9.14 -14.22
CA ILE A 182 -11.49 8.97 -14.86
C ILE A 182 -11.26 7.49 -15.16
N GLN A 183 -11.61 6.59 -14.25
CA GLN A 183 -11.54 5.14 -14.51
C GLN A 183 -12.37 4.74 -15.76
N GLU A 184 -13.59 5.28 -15.91
CA GLU A 184 -14.44 5.11 -17.11
C GLU A 184 -13.73 5.61 -18.38
N MET A 185 -13.11 6.80 -18.34
CA MET A 185 -12.35 7.32 -19.48
C MET A 185 -11.17 6.43 -19.88
N LEU A 186 -10.46 5.87 -18.89
CA LEU A 186 -9.31 5.00 -19.11
C LEU A 186 -9.74 3.68 -19.77
N ILE A 187 -10.79 3.03 -19.25
CA ILE A 187 -11.26 1.75 -19.79
C ILE A 187 -11.86 1.90 -21.18
N ASP A 188 -12.68 2.94 -21.41
CA ASP A 188 -13.26 3.24 -22.71
C ASP A 188 -12.18 3.44 -23.77
N TYR A 189 -11.11 4.16 -23.42
CA TYR A 189 -9.98 4.37 -24.32
C TYR A 189 -9.29 3.06 -24.68
N LEU A 190 -8.96 2.22 -23.68
CA LEU A 190 -8.24 0.96 -23.91
C LEU A 190 -9.06 -0.01 -24.75
N GLN A 191 -10.36 -0.14 -24.47
CA GLN A 191 -11.27 -1.00 -25.24
C GLN A 191 -11.46 -0.50 -26.67
N LEU A 192 -11.60 0.81 -26.86
CA LEU A 192 -11.78 1.42 -28.19
C LEU A 192 -10.52 1.27 -29.05
N LYS A 193 -9.34 1.55 -28.49
CA LYS A 193 -8.06 1.48 -29.22
C LYS A 193 -7.52 0.07 -29.35
N LYS A 194 -7.96 -0.85 -28.50
CA LYS A 194 -7.45 -2.22 -28.38
C LYS A 194 -5.93 -2.25 -28.20
N ASP A 195 -5.44 -1.42 -27.28
CA ASP A 195 -4.00 -1.20 -27.11
C ASP A 195 -3.35 -2.35 -26.34
N VAL A 196 -2.88 -3.36 -27.08
CA VAL A 196 -2.14 -4.50 -26.51
C VAL A 196 -0.82 -4.06 -25.86
N ARG A 197 -0.19 -3.00 -26.38
CA ARG A 197 1.14 -2.57 -25.94
C ARG A 197 1.12 -2.03 -24.53
N PHE A 198 0.04 -1.37 -24.11
CA PHE A 198 -0.14 -0.94 -22.73
C PHE A 198 0.07 -2.08 -21.74
N PHE A 199 -0.64 -3.20 -21.92
CA PHE A 199 -0.56 -4.34 -21.00
C PHE A 199 0.79 -5.06 -21.05
N VAL A 200 1.37 -5.22 -22.24
CA VAL A 200 2.70 -5.80 -22.40
C VAL A 200 3.77 -4.91 -21.74
N SER A 201 3.63 -3.59 -21.86
CA SER A 201 4.52 -2.62 -21.25
C SER A 201 4.46 -2.71 -19.72
N LEU A 202 3.27 -2.67 -19.12
CA LEU A 202 3.11 -2.80 -17.66
C LEU A 202 3.67 -4.12 -17.12
N ALA A 203 3.39 -5.24 -17.79
CA ALA A 203 3.98 -6.53 -17.42
C ALA A 203 5.52 -6.52 -17.56
N GLY A 204 6.06 -5.82 -18.55
CA GLY A 204 7.50 -5.59 -18.71
C GLY A 204 8.09 -4.80 -17.55
N LEU A 205 7.41 -3.74 -17.09
CA LEU A 205 7.82 -2.95 -15.92
C LEU A 205 7.83 -3.81 -14.64
N MET A 206 6.75 -4.55 -14.36
CA MET A 206 6.64 -5.44 -13.19
C MET A 206 7.76 -6.51 -13.14
N ASN A 207 8.16 -7.02 -14.30
CA ASN A 207 9.24 -8.01 -14.40
C ASN A 207 10.62 -7.41 -14.12
N LYS A 208 10.79 -6.09 -14.29
CA LYS A 208 12.04 -5.38 -14.06
C LYS A 208 12.13 -4.73 -12.69
N CYS A 209 11.02 -4.61 -11.96
CA CYS A 209 11.03 -4.22 -10.55
C CYS A 209 11.97 -5.14 -9.77
N SER A 210 12.90 -4.52 -9.05
CA SER A 210 13.92 -5.21 -8.27
C SER A 210 13.34 -5.81 -6.99
N VAL A 211 14.14 -6.67 -6.37
CA VAL A 211 13.85 -7.32 -5.09
C VAL A 211 15.12 -7.24 -4.23
N LEU A 212 15.05 -7.66 -2.97
CA LEU A 212 16.23 -7.65 -2.11
C LEU A 212 17.33 -8.58 -2.66
N ASN A 213 18.52 -8.02 -2.87
CA ASN A 213 19.70 -8.74 -3.31
C ASN A 213 20.75 -8.87 -2.20
N LEU A 214 20.87 -10.08 -1.64
CA LEU A 214 21.77 -10.33 -0.51
C LEU A 214 23.25 -10.14 -0.88
N GLU A 215 23.65 -10.47 -2.11
CA GLU A 215 25.04 -10.28 -2.55
C GLU A 215 25.41 -8.80 -2.64
N MET A 216 24.50 -7.97 -3.14
CA MET A 216 24.69 -6.52 -3.18
C MET A 216 24.80 -5.94 -1.77
N TYR A 217 23.92 -6.38 -0.86
CA TYR A 217 23.93 -5.99 0.54
C TYR A 217 25.25 -6.32 1.23
N GLU A 218 25.75 -7.56 1.09
CA GLU A 218 27.04 -7.93 1.68
C GLU A 218 28.22 -7.14 1.12
N ARG A 219 28.19 -6.79 -0.17
CA ARG A 219 29.23 -5.96 -0.78
C ARG A 219 29.21 -4.55 -0.20
N GLN A 220 28.02 -4.01 0.04
CA GLN A 220 27.85 -2.69 0.65
C GLN A 220 28.36 -2.66 2.09
N ILE A 221 27.98 -3.62 2.94
CA ILE A 221 28.49 -3.71 4.32
C ILE A 221 30.02 -3.79 4.34
N LYS A 222 30.61 -4.61 3.47
CA LYS A 222 32.07 -4.76 3.38
C LYS A 222 32.74 -3.44 3.00
N ALA A 223 32.14 -2.66 2.10
CA ALA A 223 32.66 -1.36 1.71
C ALA A 223 32.51 -0.28 2.79
N GLU A 224 31.37 -0.26 3.49
CA GLU A 224 31.13 0.61 4.64
C GLU A 224 32.15 0.32 5.76
N GLY A 225 32.41 -0.97 6.04
CA GLY A 225 33.43 -1.39 7.00
C GLY A 225 34.88 -1.02 6.61
N LEU A 226 35.13 -0.75 5.32
CA LEU A 226 36.42 -0.25 4.81
C LEU A 226 36.49 1.29 4.76
N GLY A 227 35.45 2.00 5.22
CA GLY A 227 35.36 3.46 5.14
C GLY A 227 35.15 3.99 3.72
N MET A 228 34.81 3.11 2.76
CA MET A 228 34.51 3.45 1.35
C MET A 228 32.98 3.55 1.10
N GLY A 229 32.18 3.57 2.17
CA GLY A 229 30.71 3.65 2.09
C GLY A 229 30.20 4.85 1.30
N ALA A 230 30.87 6.01 1.38
CA ALA A 230 30.46 7.22 0.68
C ALA A 230 30.55 7.13 -0.87
N GLU A 231 31.43 6.28 -1.42
CA GLU A 231 31.56 6.08 -2.88
C GLU A 231 30.57 5.04 -3.42
N LEU A 232 30.16 4.07 -2.58
CA LEU A 232 29.19 3.03 -2.92
C LEU A 232 27.75 3.35 -2.53
N ALA A 233 27.52 4.35 -1.68
CA ALA A 233 26.20 4.87 -1.31
C ALA A 233 25.47 5.67 -2.42
N SER A 234 26.04 5.74 -3.63
CA SER A 234 25.32 6.26 -4.80
C SER A 234 24.03 5.46 -5.01
N ALA A 235 22.89 6.17 -5.13
CA ALA A 235 21.54 5.57 -5.24
C ALA A 235 21.43 4.47 -6.31
N ALA A 236 22.27 4.50 -7.35
CA ALA A 236 22.30 3.49 -8.41
C ALA A 236 22.78 2.09 -7.95
N ASN A 237 23.43 1.97 -6.79
CA ASN A 237 23.97 0.71 -6.27
C ASN A 237 23.30 0.25 -4.97
N GLN A 238 22.27 0.96 -4.51
CA GLN A 238 21.52 0.56 -3.32
C GLN A 238 20.58 -0.59 -3.64
N ASN A 239 20.37 -1.47 -2.66
CA ASN A 239 19.44 -2.57 -2.80
C ASN A 239 18.00 -2.04 -2.82
N LEU A 240 17.13 -2.60 -3.66
CA LEU A 240 15.73 -2.17 -3.81
C LEU A 240 15.61 -0.64 -3.99
N ASN A 241 16.47 -0.05 -4.83
CA ASN A 241 16.50 1.39 -5.06
C ASN A 241 15.30 1.90 -5.87
N ASP A 242 14.57 1.00 -6.54
CA ASP A 242 13.35 1.27 -7.29
C ASP A 242 12.07 1.02 -6.47
N SER A 243 12.17 1.01 -5.13
CA SER A 243 11.01 0.82 -4.23
C SER A 243 9.89 1.83 -4.50
N GLU A 244 10.19 3.13 -4.57
CA GLU A 244 9.20 4.18 -4.86
C GLU A 244 8.54 3.99 -6.23
N PHE A 245 9.34 3.66 -7.25
CA PHE A 245 8.83 3.37 -8.60
C PHE A 245 7.91 2.15 -8.60
N THR A 246 8.32 1.09 -7.91
CA THR A 246 7.57 -0.16 -7.78
C THR A 246 6.25 0.07 -7.04
N CYS A 247 6.28 0.79 -5.92
CA CYS A 247 5.07 1.18 -5.20
C CYS A 247 4.15 2.01 -6.08
N SER A 248 4.67 3.00 -6.81
CA SER A 248 3.89 3.83 -7.74
C SER A 248 3.22 2.99 -8.83
N LEU A 249 3.92 1.99 -9.38
CA LEU A 249 3.37 1.10 -10.40
C LEU A 249 2.17 0.30 -9.86
N PHE A 250 2.30 -0.29 -8.67
CA PHE A 250 1.23 -1.06 -8.06
C PHE A 250 0.10 -0.18 -7.52
N ARG A 251 0.41 1.00 -6.95
CA ARG A 251 -0.57 2.00 -6.52
C ARG A 251 -1.41 2.50 -7.68
N PHE A 252 -0.81 2.77 -8.83
CA PHE A 252 -1.56 3.11 -10.05
C PHE A 252 -2.58 2.01 -10.40
N LEU A 253 -2.18 0.73 -10.36
CA LEU A 253 -3.09 -0.38 -10.63
C LEU A 253 -4.17 -0.55 -9.58
N GLN A 254 -3.84 -0.37 -8.30
CA GLN A 254 -4.80 -0.37 -7.20
C GLN A 254 -5.90 0.65 -7.46
N LEU A 255 -5.52 1.90 -7.75
CA LEU A 255 -6.46 3.01 -7.96
C LEU A 255 -7.34 2.84 -9.21
N THR A 256 -6.92 2.03 -10.19
CA THR A 256 -7.81 1.67 -11.33
C THR A 256 -8.93 0.71 -10.94
N CYS A 257 -8.77 -0.03 -9.83
CA CYS A 257 -9.75 -0.99 -9.32
C CYS A 257 -10.56 -0.45 -8.13
N GLU A 258 -10.05 0.59 -7.46
CA GLU A 258 -10.68 1.22 -6.30
C GLU A 258 -12.14 1.60 -6.59
N GLY A 259 -13.01 1.44 -5.60
CA GLY A 259 -14.46 1.63 -5.78
C GLY A 259 -15.15 0.43 -6.45
N HIS A 260 -14.51 -0.74 -6.44
CA HIS A 260 -15.04 -2.00 -6.97
C HIS A 260 -15.36 -1.93 -8.47
N ASN A 261 -14.44 -1.39 -9.26
CA ASN A 261 -14.60 -1.26 -10.70
C ASN A 261 -14.48 -2.63 -11.40
N LEU A 262 -15.60 -3.37 -11.44
CA LEU A 262 -15.66 -4.73 -11.97
C LEU A 262 -15.20 -4.82 -13.44
N GLU A 263 -15.45 -3.78 -14.24
CA GLU A 263 -15.04 -3.76 -15.64
C GLU A 263 -13.51 -3.71 -15.76
N PHE A 264 -12.87 -2.76 -15.07
CA PHE A 264 -11.41 -2.63 -15.05
C PHE A 264 -10.75 -3.85 -14.43
N GLN A 265 -11.27 -4.36 -13.30
CA GLN A 265 -10.79 -5.58 -12.63
C GLN A 265 -10.77 -6.78 -13.58
N ASN A 266 -11.85 -7.01 -14.35
CA ASN A 266 -11.90 -8.08 -15.34
C ASN A 266 -10.96 -7.83 -16.52
N TYR A 267 -10.80 -6.57 -16.92
CA TYR A 267 -9.97 -6.17 -18.03
C TYR A 267 -8.46 -6.26 -17.70
N LEU A 268 -8.04 -6.14 -16.44
CA LEU A 268 -6.66 -6.45 -16.01
C LEU A 268 -6.34 -7.95 -16.12
N ARG A 269 -7.33 -8.81 -15.94
CA ARG A 269 -7.19 -10.27 -16.03
C ARG A 269 -7.17 -10.76 -17.48
N THR A 270 -8.10 -10.27 -18.30
CA THR A 270 -8.27 -10.70 -19.69
C THR A 270 -8.73 -9.54 -20.57
N GLN A 271 -8.20 -9.40 -21.79
CA GLN A 271 -8.58 -8.36 -22.74
C GLN A 271 -9.28 -8.95 -23.98
N PRO A 272 -10.62 -9.12 -23.96
CA PRO A 272 -11.36 -9.67 -25.09
C PRO A 272 -11.18 -8.83 -26.36
N GLY A 273 -10.94 -9.49 -27.49
CA GLY A 273 -10.80 -8.82 -28.78
C GLY A 273 -9.41 -8.25 -29.08
N HIS A 274 -8.44 -8.41 -28.16
CA HIS A 274 -7.02 -8.21 -28.43
C HIS A 274 -6.40 -9.44 -29.10
N THR A 275 -5.28 -9.27 -29.81
CA THR A 275 -4.53 -10.40 -30.40
C THR A 275 -3.80 -11.23 -29.35
N THR A 276 -3.39 -10.58 -28.25
CA THR A 276 -2.67 -11.17 -27.12
C THR A 276 -3.34 -10.68 -25.85
N SER A 277 -3.63 -11.58 -24.91
CA SER A 277 -4.09 -11.21 -23.58
C SER A 277 -2.94 -11.32 -22.59
N VAL A 278 -2.79 -10.33 -21.73
CA VAL A 278 -1.81 -10.30 -20.64
C VAL A 278 -2.58 -10.27 -19.33
N ASN A 279 -2.27 -11.20 -18.44
CA ASN A 279 -2.93 -11.29 -17.14
C ASN A 279 -2.08 -10.59 -16.08
N LEU A 280 -2.37 -9.32 -15.83
CA LEU A 280 -1.61 -8.50 -14.87
C LEU A 280 -1.82 -8.94 -13.42
N ILE A 281 -2.93 -9.62 -13.11
CA ILE A 281 -3.19 -10.20 -11.79
C ILE A 281 -2.16 -11.30 -11.49
N ASN A 282 -1.89 -12.19 -12.46
CA ASN A 282 -0.84 -13.20 -12.30
C ASN A 282 0.56 -12.58 -12.23
N CYS A 283 0.84 -11.56 -13.05
CA CYS A 283 2.13 -10.86 -12.98
C CYS A 283 2.38 -10.22 -11.60
N THR A 284 1.33 -9.73 -10.95
CA THR A 284 1.38 -9.17 -9.59
C THR A 284 1.73 -10.26 -8.57
N VAL A 285 1.11 -11.44 -8.66
CA VAL A 285 1.44 -12.60 -7.82
C VAL A 285 2.88 -13.10 -8.06
N ASP A 286 3.32 -13.14 -9.31
CA ASP A 286 4.69 -13.55 -9.66
C ASP A 286 5.74 -12.58 -9.09
N TYR A 287 5.44 -11.28 -9.05
CA TYR A 287 6.29 -10.29 -8.36
C TYR A 287 6.30 -10.52 -6.85
N LEU A 288 5.12 -10.69 -6.23
CA LEU A 288 4.99 -10.93 -4.79
C LEU A 288 5.81 -12.15 -4.35
N LEU A 289 5.76 -13.24 -5.13
CA LEU A 289 6.52 -14.45 -4.82
C LEU A 289 8.03 -14.22 -4.88
N ARG A 290 8.54 -13.54 -5.91
CA ARG A 290 9.97 -13.19 -6.01
C ARG A 290 10.42 -12.32 -4.84
N LEU A 291 9.57 -11.35 -4.45
CA LEU A 291 9.85 -10.47 -3.33
C LEU A 291 9.86 -11.27 -2.01
N GLN A 292 8.89 -12.15 -1.80
CA GLN A 292 8.81 -13.04 -0.64
C GLN A 292 10.04 -13.94 -0.52
N GLU A 293 10.48 -14.58 -1.60
CA GLU A 293 11.69 -15.41 -1.64
C GLU A 293 12.93 -14.57 -1.25
N SER A 294 13.03 -13.33 -1.75
CA SER A 294 14.15 -12.44 -1.42
C SER A 294 14.17 -12.01 0.06
N VAL A 295 13.00 -11.76 0.65
CA VAL A 295 12.86 -11.42 2.09
C VAL A 295 13.21 -12.65 2.94
N MET A 296 12.87 -13.85 2.48
CA MET A 296 13.24 -15.11 3.13
C MET A 296 14.77 -15.30 3.17
N ASP A 297 15.46 -15.06 2.07
CA ASP A 297 16.94 -15.13 2.03
C ASP A 297 17.58 -14.13 3.01
N PHE A 298 17.02 -12.92 3.09
CA PHE A 298 17.43 -11.92 4.08
C PHE A 298 17.19 -12.38 5.51
N TYR A 299 16.02 -12.96 5.81
CA TYR A 299 15.76 -13.55 7.12
C TYR A 299 16.84 -14.59 7.49
N TRP A 300 17.18 -15.49 6.58
CA TRP A 300 18.20 -16.51 6.84
C TRP A 300 19.58 -15.92 7.13
N HIS A 301 19.96 -14.83 6.47
CA HIS A 301 21.20 -14.10 6.77
C HIS A 301 21.24 -13.62 8.22
N TYR A 302 20.11 -13.16 8.77
CA TYR A 302 20.01 -12.69 10.17
C TYR A 302 19.61 -13.78 11.16
N SER A 303 19.19 -14.96 10.72
CA SER A 303 18.70 -16.03 11.60
C SER A 303 19.64 -16.34 12.76
N SER A 304 20.95 -16.39 12.49
CA SER A 304 22.01 -16.68 13.47
C SER A 304 22.49 -15.48 14.30
N LYS A 305 22.11 -14.25 13.93
CA LYS A 305 22.49 -13.01 14.63
C LYS A 305 21.43 -12.65 15.64
N ASP A 306 21.81 -12.20 16.84
CA ASP A 306 20.81 -11.83 17.86
C ASP A 306 20.01 -10.58 17.48
N VAL A 307 20.63 -9.65 16.74
CA VAL A 307 20.06 -8.36 16.37
C VAL A 307 20.27 -8.10 14.88
N ILE A 308 19.31 -7.40 14.28
CA ILE A 308 19.37 -6.83 12.93
C ILE A 308 19.96 -5.43 13.06
N ASP A 309 21.04 -5.19 12.33
CA ASP A 309 21.71 -3.89 12.26
C ASP A 309 20.84 -2.83 11.56
N GLU A 310 21.16 -1.55 11.77
CA GLU A 310 20.36 -0.43 11.25
C GLU A 310 20.20 -0.48 9.73
N SER A 311 21.26 -0.85 8.99
CA SER A 311 21.16 -1.01 7.53
C SER A 311 20.25 -2.17 7.13
N GLY A 312 20.26 -3.28 7.88
CA GLY A 312 19.34 -4.38 7.69
C GLY A 312 17.89 -3.97 7.95
N LYS A 313 17.64 -3.20 9.01
CA LYS A 313 16.31 -2.68 9.33
C LYS A 313 15.75 -1.83 8.19
N GLU A 314 16.53 -0.87 7.67
CA GLU A 314 16.11 -0.01 6.55
C GLU A 314 15.68 -0.83 5.32
N TYR A 315 16.45 -1.87 4.97
CA TYR A 315 16.11 -2.72 3.83
C TYR A 315 14.88 -3.60 4.07
N PHE A 316 14.67 -4.10 5.29
CA PHE A 316 13.43 -4.80 5.63
C PHE A 316 12.23 -3.86 5.56
N LEU A 317 12.31 -2.66 6.14
CA LEU A 317 11.23 -1.66 6.11
C LEU A 317 10.84 -1.33 4.67
N ARG A 318 11.83 -1.09 3.81
CA ARG A 318 11.60 -0.82 2.39
C ARG A 318 10.90 -1.98 1.67
N ALA A 319 11.32 -3.22 1.93
CA ALA A 319 10.68 -4.40 1.35
C ALA A 319 9.28 -4.65 1.90
N ILE A 320 9.04 -4.41 3.19
CA ILE A 320 7.73 -4.51 3.84
C ILE A 320 6.75 -3.54 3.19
N HIS A 321 7.15 -2.28 2.99
CA HIS A 321 6.32 -1.27 2.35
C HIS A 321 5.91 -1.68 0.92
N VAL A 322 6.85 -2.21 0.13
CA VAL A 322 6.53 -2.74 -1.21
C VAL A 322 5.58 -3.93 -1.12
N CYS A 323 5.78 -4.87 -0.19
CA CYS A 323 4.86 -5.99 0.02
C CYS A 323 3.44 -5.52 0.38
N SER A 324 3.31 -4.54 1.28
CA SER A 324 2.03 -3.96 1.71
C SER A 324 1.29 -3.38 0.50
N GLN A 325 1.95 -2.55 -0.31
CA GLN A 325 1.37 -2.00 -1.53
C GLN A 325 0.90 -3.09 -2.51
N VAL A 326 1.65 -4.19 -2.65
CA VAL A 326 1.26 -5.33 -3.49
C VAL A 326 0.04 -6.07 -2.93
N PHE A 327 -0.03 -6.31 -1.62
CA PHE A 327 -1.20 -6.90 -0.97
C PHE A 327 -2.46 -6.04 -1.14
N ASN A 328 -2.33 -4.72 -0.97
CA ASN A 328 -3.43 -3.77 -1.15
C ASN A 328 -3.91 -3.76 -2.62
N THR A 329 -2.99 -3.81 -3.57
CA THR A 329 -3.32 -3.91 -5.01
C THR A 329 -4.07 -5.20 -5.34
N LEU A 330 -3.63 -6.35 -4.80
CA LEU A 330 -4.32 -7.62 -4.98
C LEU A 330 -5.71 -7.60 -4.34
N THR A 331 -5.84 -6.95 -3.19
CA THR A 331 -7.11 -6.81 -2.46
C THR A 331 -8.13 -6.02 -3.27
N GLU A 332 -7.78 -4.83 -3.77
CA GLU A 332 -8.67 -4.02 -4.62
C GLU A 332 -9.03 -4.73 -5.95
N SER A 333 -8.16 -5.61 -6.43
CA SER A 333 -8.44 -6.37 -7.65
C SER A 333 -9.53 -7.44 -7.49
N ILE A 334 -9.89 -7.81 -6.25
CA ILE A 334 -10.89 -8.85 -5.96
C ILE A 334 -12.10 -8.37 -5.17
N GLN A 335 -11.99 -7.30 -4.39
CA GLN A 335 -13.09 -6.75 -3.59
C GLN A 335 -14.26 -6.27 -4.45
N GLY A 336 -15.47 -6.31 -3.88
CA GLY A 336 -16.71 -6.06 -4.62
C GLY A 336 -16.97 -7.21 -5.58
N PRO A 337 -17.31 -8.38 -5.01
CA PRO A 337 -16.67 -9.66 -5.29
C PRO A 337 -16.44 -9.92 -6.79
N CYS A 338 -15.18 -9.86 -7.23
CA CYS A 338 -14.78 -10.24 -8.57
C CYS A 338 -14.41 -11.72 -8.65
N THR A 339 -15.43 -12.57 -8.85
CA THR A 339 -15.26 -14.05 -8.81
C THR A 339 -14.20 -14.58 -9.78
N GLY A 340 -14.04 -13.94 -10.93
CA GLY A 340 -13.02 -14.35 -11.90
C GLY A 340 -11.60 -14.06 -11.43
N ASN A 341 -11.36 -12.93 -10.74
CA ASN A 341 -10.05 -12.59 -10.18
C ASN A 341 -9.78 -13.46 -8.94
N GLN A 342 -10.76 -13.66 -8.07
CA GLN A 342 -10.66 -14.62 -6.95
C GLN A 342 -10.25 -16.03 -7.43
N MET A 343 -10.89 -16.55 -8.49
CA MET A 343 -10.53 -17.85 -9.06
C MET A 343 -9.16 -17.84 -9.77
N THR A 344 -8.72 -16.72 -10.31
CA THR A 344 -7.39 -16.57 -10.90
C THR A 344 -6.32 -16.65 -9.83
N LEU A 345 -6.50 -15.94 -8.72
CA LEU A 345 -5.61 -15.99 -7.56
C LEU A 345 -5.59 -17.38 -6.92
N ALA A 346 -6.75 -18.02 -6.74
CA ALA A 346 -6.83 -19.35 -6.15
C ALA A 346 -6.12 -20.43 -6.99
N ASN A 347 -6.04 -20.26 -8.31
CA ASN A 347 -5.36 -21.19 -9.22
C ASN A 347 -3.93 -20.76 -9.57
N SER A 348 -3.44 -19.65 -9.00
CA SER A 348 -2.07 -19.17 -9.18
C SER A 348 -1.16 -19.70 -8.07
N ARG A 349 0.06 -19.16 -7.99
CA ARG A 349 1.05 -19.47 -6.95
C ARG A 349 0.91 -18.59 -5.70
N LEU A 350 -0.23 -17.92 -5.52
CA LEU A 350 -0.46 -17.06 -4.36
C LEU A 350 -0.33 -17.83 -3.04
N TRP A 351 -0.80 -19.08 -2.98
CA TRP A 351 -0.70 -19.91 -1.78
C TRP A 351 0.75 -20.24 -1.39
N ASP A 352 1.64 -20.43 -2.38
CA ASP A 352 3.08 -20.60 -2.12
C ASP A 352 3.65 -19.37 -1.39
N ALA A 353 3.30 -18.17 -1.87
CA ALA A 353 3.75 -16.91 -1.27
C ALA A 353 3.16 -16.72 0.15
N ILE A 354 1.87 -16.98 0.34
CA ILE A 354 1.20 -16.88 1.65
C ILE A 354 1.86 -17.79 2.68
N ASN A 355 2.17 -19.04 2.33
CA ASN A 355 2.87 -19.98 3.21
C ASN A 355 4.27 -19.45 3.59
N GLY A 356 4.99 -18.87 2.62
CA GLY A 356 6.27 -18.20 2.88
C GLY A 356 6.16 -17.03 3.85
N PHE A 357 5.11 -16.22 3.73
CA PHE A 357 4.84 -15.12 4.67
C PHE A 357 4.43 -15.61 6.06
N PHE A 358 3.63 -16.67 6.19
CA PHE A 358 3.34 -17.24 7.52
C PHE A 358 4.61 -17.65 8.26
N PHE A 359 5.58 -18.25 7.57
CA PHE A 359 6.89 -18.55 8.14
C PHE A 359 7.63 -17.28 8.55
N LEU A 360 7.73 -16.28 7.65
CA LEU A 360 8.39 -15.02 7.93
C LEU A 360 7.77 -14.33 9.16
N PHE A 361 6.45 -14.23 9.22
CA PHE A 361 5.74 -13.63 10.34
C PHE A 361 6.02 -14.36 11.65
N ALA A 362 5.85 -15.67 11.70
CA ALA A 362 6.07 -16.44 12.91
C ALA A 362 7.49 -16.26 13.46
N HIS A 363 8.50 -16.34 12.61
CA HIS A 363 9.89 -16.30 13.05
C HIS A 363 10.46 -14.90 13.21
N MET A 364 10.04 -13.92 12.39
CA MET A 364 10.44 -12.53 12.57
C MET A 364 9.81 -11.94 13.81
N MET A 365 8.52 -12.22 14.09
CA MET A 365 7.91 -11.83 15.36
C MET A 365 8.72 -12.42 16.51
N GLU A 366 9.03 -13.72 16.47
CA GLU A 366 9.82 -14.39 17.51
C GLU A 366 11.20 -13.76 17.76
N LYS A 367 11.82 -13.24 16.70
CA LYS A 367 13.14 -12.63 16.76
C LYS A 367 13.07 -11.19 17.24
N LEU A 368 12.24 -10.37 16.61
CA LEU A 368 12.19 -8.92 16.80
C LEU A 368 11.64 -8.55 18.17
N TYR A 369 10.72 -9.35 18.71
CA TYR A 369 10.13 -9.08 20.00
C TYR A 369 11.17 -9.11 21.14
N LYS A 370 12.28 -9.86 20.95
CA LYS A 370 13.29 -10.13 22.00
C LYS A 370 14.16 -8.91 22.27
N ASN A 371 14.11 -7.90 21.40
CA ASN A 371 14.90 -6.70 21.53
C ASN A 371 14.04 -5.46 21.27
N SER A 372 13.88 -4.66 22.31
CA SER A 372 13.09 -3.42 22.29
C SER A 372 13.52 -2.39 21.24
N THR A 373 14.79 -2.41 20.82
CA THR A 373 15.31 -1.54 19.75
C THR A 373 14.78 -1.91 18.36
N GLN A 374 14.03 -3.00 18.24
CA GLN A 374 13.51 -3.51 16.97
C GLN A 374 11.98 -3.49 16.90
N LEU A 375 11.32 -2.82 17.85
CA LEU A 375 9.86 -2.82 17.96
C LEU A 375 9.18 -2.05 16.84
N GLU A 376 9.83 -1.05 16.25
CA GLU A 376 9.36 -0.39 15.03
C GLU A 376 9.26 -1.40 13.87
N LEU A 377 10.34 -2.15 13.62
CA LEU A 377 10.33 -3.19 12.59
C LEU A 377 9.30 -4.29 12.90
N LEU A 378 9.11 -4.65 14.17
CA LEU A 378 8.04 -5.57 14.57
C LEU A 378 6.66 -5.01 14.20
N ARG A 379 6.38 -3.74 14.50
CA ARG A 379 5.11 -3.08 14.14
C ARG A 379 4.87 -3.13 12.63
N GLU A 380 5.88 -2.89 11.81
CA GLU A 380 5.73 -2.97 10.35
C GLU A 380 5.45 -4.40 9.84
N PHE A 381 6.07 -5.42 10.43
CA PHE A 381 5.71 -6.82 10.12
C PHE A 381 4.28 -7.16 10.55
N LEU A 382 3.82 -6.60 11.66
CA LEU A 382 2.47 -6.77 12.16
C LEU A 382 1.43 -6.10 11.22
N ASN A 383 1.72 -4.88 10.75
CA ASN A 383 0.92 -4.20 9.73
C ASN A 383 0.87 -5.01 8.42
N LEU A 384 2.02 -5.52 7.96
CA LEU A 384 2.06 -6.35 6.75
C LEU A 384 1.24 -7.64 6.90
N GLN A 385 1.24 -8.24 8.09
CA GLN A 385 0.41 -9.40 8.37
C GLN A 385 -1.08 -9.05 8.27
N LYS A 386 -1.50 -7.90 8.79
CA LYS A 386 -2.88 -7.40 8.65
C LYS A 386 -3.27 -7.31 7.17
N ASP A 387 -2.44 -6.71 6.32
CA ASP A 387 -2.73 -6.58 4.87
C ASP A 387 -2.90 -7.95 4.20
N MET A 388 -2.04 -8.93 4.53
CA MET A 388 -2.17 -10.30 4.03
C MET A 388 -3.48 -10.95 4.48
N ILE A 389 -3.87 -10.79 5.75
CA ILE A 389 -5.12 -11.37 6.28
C ILE A 389 -6.34 -10.69 5.66
N VAL A 390 -6.30 -9.39 5.39
CA VAL A 390 -7.36 -8.66 4.68
C VAL A 390 -7.51 -9.17 3.23
N LEU A 391 -6.40 -9.46 2.53
CA LEU A 391 -6.47 -10.12 1.23
C LEU A 391 -7.15 -11.49 1.33
N MET A 392 -6.81 -12.29 2.35
CA MET A 392 -7.44 -13.59 2.57
C MET A 392 -8.94 -13.45 2.89
N LEU A 393 -9.35 -12.47 3.68
CA LEU A 393 -10.76 -12.18 3.94
C LEU A 393 -11.49 -11.78 2.65
N SER A 394 -10.88 -10.94 1.83
CA SER A 394 -11.43 -10.49 0.54
C SER A 394 -11.56 -11.65 -0.48
N MET A 395 -10.71 -12.66 -0.39
CA MET A 395 -10.84 -13.92 -1.16
C MET A 395 -12.07 -14.75 -0.76
N LEU A 396 -12.61 -14.56 0.45
CA LEU A 396 -13.83 -15.24 0.93
C LEU A 396 -15.10 -14.43 0.67
N GLU A 397 -15.00 -13.22 0.11
CA GLU A 397 -16.15 -12.39 -0.20
C GLU A 397 -17.06 -13.07 -1.24
N GLY A 398 -18.36 -13.16 -0.97
CA GLY A 398 -19.33 -13.84 -1.83
C GLY A 398 -19.17 -15.36 -1.93
N ASN A 399 -18.38 -15.98 -1.03
CA ASN A 399 -18.11 -17.42 -1.09
C ASN A 399 -19.34 -18.27 -0.71
N VAL A 400 -19.34 -19.52 -1.18
CA VAL A 400 -20.40 -20.49 -0.91
C VAL A 400 -19.94 -21.52 0.12
N LEU A 401 -20.90 -22.10 0.85
CA LEU A 401 -20.65 -23.20 1.77
C LEU A 401 -19.82 -24.30 1.09
N ASN A 402 -18.70 -24.68 1.71
CA ASN A 402 -17.75 -25.67 1.23
C ASN A 402 -17.15 -25.38 -0.16
N GLY A 403 -17.04 -24.09 -0.53
CA GLY A 403 -16.39 -23.62 -1.75
C GLY A 403 -14.91 -23.98 -1.85
N SER A 404 -14.37 -24.00 -3.08
CA SER A 404 -12.98 -24.41 -3.34
C SER A 404 -11.96 -23.47 -2.70
N ILE A 405 -12.23 -22.15 -2.72
CA ILE A 405 -11.31 -21.13 -2.16
C ILE A 405 -11.16 -21.34 -0.65
N GLY A 406 -12.27 -21.48 0.07
CA GLY A 406 -12.22 -21.73 1.52
C GLY A 406 -11.51 -23.05 1.87
N LYS A 407 -11.67 -24.10 1.04
CA LYS A 407 -10.92 -25.35 1.22
C LYS A 407 -9.42 -25.19 1.01
N GLN A 408 -9.00 -24.51 -0.06
CA GLN A 408 -7.58 -24.22 -0.31
C GLN A 408 -6.97 -23.36 0.79
N MET A 409 -7.75 -22.41 1.33
CA MET A 409 -7.31 -21.60 2.47
C MET A 409 -7.10 -22.45 3.73
N VAL A 410 -7.99 -23.40 4.00
CA VAL A 410 -7.79 -24.38 5.08
C VAL A 410 -6.55 -25.23 4.81
N ASP A 411 -6.31 -25.66 3.56
CA ASP A 411 -5.11 -26.42 3.21
C ASP A 411 -3.82 -25.61 3.48
N ALA A 412 -3.79 -24.32 3.14
CA ALA A 412 -2.66 -23.42 3.43
C ALA A 412 -2.43 -23.23 4.95
N LEU A 413 -3.50 -23.00 5.73
CA LEU A 413 -3.40 -22.90 7.20
C LEU A 413 -2.90 -24.20 7.85
N VAL A 414 -3.30 -25.36 7.31
CA VAL A 414 -2.85 -26.66 7.79
C VAL A 414 -1.39 -26.93 7.42
N GLU A 415 -0.96 -26.54 6.21
CA GLU A 415 0.44 -26.64 5.80
C GLU A 415 1.35 -25.79 6.69
N SER A 416 0.88 -24.61 7.09
CA SER A 416 1.57 -23.67 7.97
C SER A 416 1.16 -23.79 9.45
N GLU A 417 0.64 -24.95 9.90
CA GLU A 417 0.02 -25.10 11.24
C GLU A 417 0.95 -24.63 12.38
N GLN A 418 2.23 -24.99 12.33
CA GLN A 418 3.21 -24.61 13.37
C GLN A 418 3.44 -23.10 13.42
N ASN A 419 3.52 -22.45 12.25
CA ASN A 419 3.70 -21.01 12.14
C ASN A 419 2.47 -20.26 12.64
N VAL A 420 1.28 -20.75 12.29
CA VAL A 420 -0.01 -20.22 12.79
C VAL A 420 -0.08 -20.36 14.30
N GLU A 421 0.32 -21.50 14.88
CA GLU A 421 0.35 -21.68 16.33
C GLU A 421 1.28 -20.68 17.04
N MET A 422 2.45 -20.37 16.46
CA MET A 422 3.36 -19.36 17.00
C MET A 422 2.74 -17.96 16.98
N ILE A 423 2.09 -17.58 15.88
CA ILE A 423 1.37 -16.30 15.73
C ILE A 423 0.24 -16.19 16.76
N LEU A 424 -0.54 -17.26 16.94
CA LEU A 424 -1.64 -17.29 17.92
C LEU A 424 -1.12 -17.14 19.36
N LYS A 425 -0.04 -17.85 19.72
CA LYS A 425 0.59 -17.73 21.04
C LYS A 425 1.13 -16.32 21.30
N PHE A 426 1.77 -15.72 20.29
CA PHE A 426 2.24 -14.35 20.37
C PHE A 426 1.08 -13.39 20.67
N SER A 427 -0.01 -13.49 19.90
CA SER A 427 -1.20 -12.66 20.09
C SER A 427 -1.81 -12.85 21.48
N ASP A 428 -2.01 -14.09 21.91
CA ASP A 428 -2.58 -14.44 23.22
C ASP A 428 -1.77 -13.88 24.40
N MET A 429 -0.44 -13.95 24.31
CA MET A 429 0.46 -13.43 25.34
C MET A 429 0.32 -11.91 25.55
N PHE A 430 0.21 -11.14 24.46
CA PHE A 430 0.12 -9.69 24.53
C PHE A 430 -1.29 -9.16 24.78
N LEU A 431 -2.33 -9.87 24.36
CA LEU A 431 -3.72 -9.47 24.66
C LEU A 431 -4.01 -9.52 26.16
N LYS A 432 -3.52 -10.57 26.84
CA LYS A 432 -3.63 -10.74 28.29
C LYS A 432 -2.94 -9.65 29.12
N LEU A 433 -2.05 -8.84 28.52
CA LEU A 433 -1.34 -7.79 29.26
C LEU A 433 -2.31 -6.73 29.80
N LYS A 434 -3.32 -6.34 29.01
CA LYS A 434 -4.31 -5.34 29.44
C LYS A 434 -5.13 -5.85 30.62
N ASP A 435 -5.56 -7.10 30.58
CA ASP A 435 -6.30 -7.73 31.69
C ASP A 435 -5.43 -7.85 32.95
N LEU A 436 -4.14 -8.16 32.78
CA LEU A 436 -3.17 -8.22 33.88
C LEU A 436 -3.00 -6.85 34.53
N THR A 437 -2.65 -5.82 33.76
CA THR A 437 -2.26 -4.50 34.29
C THR A 437 -3.43 -3.68 34.81
N THR A 438 -4.65 -3.98 34.35
CA THR A 438 -5.88 -3.38 34.88
C THR A 438 -6.44 -4.10 36.12
N SER A 439 -5.92 -5.28 36.46
CA SER A 439 -6.40 -6.04 37.62
C SER A 439 -6.08 -5.35 38.94
N GLN A 440 -7.02 -5.41 39.90
CA GLN A 440 -6.85 -4.79 41.22
C GLN A 440 -5.59 -5.32 41.94
N ALA A 441 -5.36 -6.64 41.85
CA ALA A 441 -4.21 -7.27 42.49
C ALA A 441 -2.87 -6.91 41.83
N PHE A 442 -2.87 -6.45 40.56
CA PHE A 442 -1.68 -5.83 39.96
C PHE A 442 -1.52 -4.38 40.43
N GLN A 443 -2.60 -3.61 40.46
CA GLN A 443 -2.59 -2.21 40.93
C GLN A 443 -2.16 -2.07 42.40
N ASP A 444 -2.34 -3.11 43.22
CA ASP A 444 -1.88 -3.11 44.61
C ASP A 444 -0.34 -3.03 44.74
N PHE A 445 0.41 -3.34 43.68
CA PHE A 445 1.87 -3.13 43.62
C PHE A 445 2.25 -1.67 43.34
N ASP A 446 1.42 -0.91 42.62
CA ASP A 446 1.59 0.54 42.41
C ASP A 446 0.84 1.34 43.50
N THR A 447 1.47 1.45 44.67
CA THR A 447 0.86 2.10 45.85
C THR A 447 0.61 3.60 45.66
N ASN A 448 1.42 4.27 44.84
CA ASN A 448 1.35 5.72 44.59
C ASN A 448 0.59 6.07 43.30
N ARG A 449 0.18 5.07 42.51
CA ARG A 449 -0.59 5.22 41.26
C ARG A 449 0.09 6.16 40.28
N ASP A 450 1.42 6.11 40.22
CA ASP A 450 2.19 6.94 39.29
C ASP A 450 2.42 6.25 37.95
N GLY A 451 1.99 4.99 37.80
CA GLY A 451 2.17 4.19 36.58
C GLY A 451 3.52 3.47 36.51
N TRP A 452 4.36 3.58 37.56
CA TRP A 452 5.70 3.00 37.59
C TRP A 452 5.82 1.93 38.66
N ILE A 453 6.39 0.78 38.27
CA ILE A 453 6.72 -0.31 39.20
C ILE A 453 8.13 -0.81 38.93
N SER A 454 8.77 -1.45 39.91
CA SER A 454 10.07 -2.08 39.65
C SER A 454 9.91 -3.37 38.84
N PRO A 455 10.92 -3.77 38.04
CA PRO A 455 10.89 -5.04 37.32
C PRO A 455 10.61 -6.26 38.23
N LYS A 456 11.09 -6.22 39.47
CA LYS A 456 10.85 -7.30 40.45
C LYS A 456 9.39 -7.34 40.93
N GLU A 457 8.74 -6.18 41.05
CA GLU A 457 7.32 -6.11 41.39
C GLU A 457 6.47 -6.57 40.21
N PHE A 458 6.81 -6.16 38.98
CA PHE A 458 6.15 -6.64 37.78
C PHE A 458 6.22 -8.17 37.66
N GLN A 459 7.41 -8.75 37.82
CA GLN A 459 7.60 -10.20 37.81
C GLN A 459 6.73 -10.90 38.86
N ARG A 460 6.72 -10.40 40.11
CA ARG A 460 5.91 -10.97 41.19
C ARG A 460 4.42 -10.86 40.93
N ALA A 461 3.96 -9.75 40.36
CA ALA A 461 2.57 -9.55 40.01
C ALA A 461 2.14 -10.60 38.97
N MET A 462 2.95 -10.79 37.92
CA MET A 462 2.70 -11.82 36.90
C MET A 462 2.68 -13.25 37.47
N GLU A 463 3.66 -13.60 38.31
CA GLU A 463 3.75 -14.91 38.96
C GLU A 463 2.54 -15.18 39.88
N SER A 464 2.01 -14.13 40.53
CA SER A 464 0.87 -14.24 41.45
C SER A 464 -0.46 -14.52 40.74
N GLN A 465 -0.66 -13.97 39.54
CA GLN A 465 -1.90 -14.06 38.77
C GLN A 465 -2.04 -15.39 38.01
N LYS A 466 -0.93 -16.10 37.77
CA LYS A 466 -0.89 -17.38 37.04
C LYS A 466 -1.54 -17.35 35.65
N MET A 467 -1.58 -16.18 35.01
CA MET A 467 -2.04 -16.00 33.63
C MET A 467 -0.99 -16.41 32.60
N TYR A 468 0.27 -16.42 33.02
CA TYR A 468 1.45 -16.66 32.19
C TYR A 468 2.27 -17.84 32.73
N SER A 469 2.91 -18.57 31.82
CA SER A 469 3.95 -19.55 32.11
C SER A 469 5.25 -18.86 32.55
N VAL A 470 6.15 -19.61 33.20
CA VAL A 470 7.46 -19.07 33.62
C VAL A 470 8.28 -18.58 32.43
N GLU A 471 8.14 -19.24 31.28
CA GLU A 471 8.80 -18.89 30.03
C GLU A 471 8.25 -17.56 29.48
N GLU A 472 6.94 -17.38 29.45
CA GLU A 472 6.28 -16.12 29.04
C GLU A 472 6.59 -14.96 29.99
N ILE A 473 6.64 -15.20 31.31
CA ILE A 473 7.03 -14.17 32.29
C ILE A 473 8.48 -13.77 32.06
N THR A 474 9.40 -14.73 32.01
CA THR A 474 10.82 -14.47 31.75
C THR A 474 10.98 -13.67 30.46
N TYR A 475 10.18 -14.00 29.47
CA TYR A 475 10.15 -13.33 28.20
C TYR A 475 9.64 -11.88 28.30
N LEU A 476 8.45 -11.63 28.86
CA LEU A 476 7.89 -10.29 29.01
C LEU A 476 8.81 -9.39 29.87
N MET A 477 9.48 -9.96 30.86
CA MET A 477 10.50 -9.27 31.66
C MET A 477 11.70 -8.76 30.83
N MET A 478 12.07 -9.43 29.73
CA MET A 478 13.14 -8.95 28.83
C MET A 478 12.71 -7.69 28.07
N CYS A 479 11.40 -7.45 27.94
CA CYS A 479 10.86 -6.33 27.18
C CYS A 479 10.62 -5.07 28.05
N THR A 480 10.59 -5.19 29.38
CA THR A 480 10.16 -4.12 30.30
C THR A 480 11.23 -3.16 30.82
N ASP A 481 12.53 -3.45 30.68
CA ASP A 481 13.63 -2.63 31.25
C ASP A 481 14.78 -2.43 30.25
N VAL A 482 14.50 -1.64 29.22
CA VAL A 482 15.41 -1.42 28.07
C VAL A 482 16.55 -0.46 28.41
N ASN A 483 16.25 0.53 29.24
CA ASN A 483 17.16 1.61 29.59
C ASN A 483 17.92 1.33 30.90
N ASN A 484 17.66 0.21 31.57
CA ASN A 484 18.23 -0.18 32.87
C ASN A 484 18.05 0.91 33.95
N ASP A 485 16.98 1.69 33.87
CA ASP A 485 16.69 2.72 34.87
C ASP A 485 16.03 2.14 36.14
N GLY A 486 15.70 0.84 36.11
CA GLY A 486 15.11 0.09 37.21
C GLY A 486 13.63 0.40 37.43
N LYS A 487 12.96 1.04 36.46
CA LYS A 487 11.54 1.34 36.46
C LYS A 487 10.87 0.76 35.21
N VAL A 488 9.62 0.34 35.37
CA VAL A 488 8.77 -0.13 34.27
C VAL A 488 7.55 0.79 34.24
N ASP A 489 7.40 1.54 33.15
CA ASP A 489 6.11 2.14 32.79
C ASP A 489 5.22 1.02 32.25
N TYR A 490 4.39 0.44 33.11
CA TYR A 490 3.58 -0.69 32.73
C TYR A 490 2.39 -0.28 31.85
N MET A 491 2.02 1.00 31.85
CA MET A 491 0.95 1.53 30.99
C MET A 491 1.45 1.66 29.56
N GLU A 492 2.57 2.35 29.36
CA GLU A 492 3.23 2.47 28.05
C GLU A 492 3.58 1.07 27.50
N PHE A 493 4.14 0.20 28.35
CA PHE A 493 4.45 -1.17 27.96
C PHE A 493 3.19 -1.94 27.52
N THR A 494 2.08 -1.81 28.25
CA THR A 494 0.82 -2.46 27.86
C THR A 494 0.34 -1.94 26.52
N GLU A 495 0.20 -0.63 26.36
CA GLU A 495 -0.35 -0.03 25.12
C GLU A 495 0.51 -0.36 23.90
N ARG A 496 1.83 -0.28 24.05
CA ARG A 496 2.80 -0.54 22.97
C ARG A 496 2.67 -1.93 22.35
N PHE A 497 2.37 -2.94 23.16
CA PHE A 497 2.24 -4.31 22.68
C PHE A 497 0.79 -4.77 22.50
N HIS A 498 -0.14 -4.21 23.28
CA HIS A 498 -1.55 -4.56 23.23
C HIS A 498 -2.20 -4.12 21.91
N ASN A 499 -2.01 -2.87 21.49
CA ASN A 499 -2.73 -2.35 20.32
C ASN A 499 -2.36 -3.10 19.02
N PRO A 500 -1.07 -3.31 18.70
CA PRO A 500 -0.71 -4.09 17.51
C PRO A 500 -1.19 -5.55 17.59
N ALA A 501 -1.12 -6.18 18.76
CA ALA A 501 -1.61 -7.54 18.97
C ALA A 501 -3.15 -7.62 18.86
N ARG A 502 -3.86 -6.57 19.28
CA ARG A 502 -5.31 -6.44 19.19
C ARG A 502 -5.79 -6.40 17.74
N ASP A 503 -5.18 -5.54 16.93
CA ASP A 503 -5.61 -5.33 15.55
C ASP A 503 -5.38 -6.58 14.69
N ILE A 504 -4.24 -7.25 14.85
CA ILE A 504 -3.98 -8.53 14.18
C ILE A 504 -4.87 -9.63 14.74
N GLY A 505 -4.94 -9.73 16.07
CA GLY A 505 -5.72 -10.75 16.75
C GLY A 505 -7.17 -10.73 16.29
N PHE A 506 -7.74 -9.54 16.11
CA PHE A 506 -9.09 -9.37 15.59
C PHE A 506 -9.23 -9.91 14.16
N ASN A 507 -8.36 -9.50 13.25
CA ASN A 507 -8.42 -9.96 11.84
C ASN A 507 -8.24 -11.48 11.71
N VAL A 508 -7.33 -12.07 12.49
CA VAL A 508 -7.15 -13.54 12.55
C VAL A 508 -8.39 -14.22 13.14
N ALA A 509 -8.98 -13.66 14.20
CA ALA A 509 -10.22 -14.18 14.78
C ALA A 509 -11.40 -14.13 13.79
N VAL A 510 -11.53 -13.05 13.02
CA VAL A 510 -12.53 -12.91 11.96
C VAL A 510 -12.30 -13.96 10.88
N LEU A 511 -11.06 -14.13 10.39
CA LEU A 511 -10.73 -15.12 9.37
C LEU A 511 -11.10 -16.55 9.80
N LEU A 512 -10.69 -16.93 11.00
CA LEU A 512 -10.97 -18.25 11.56
C LEU A 512 -12.46 -18.47 11.80
N THR A 513 -13.18 -17.46 12.28
CA THR A 513 -14.64 -17.52 12.44
C THR A 513 -15.34 -17.67 11.10
N ASN A 514 -14.94 -16.88 10.11
CA ASN A 514 -15.50 -16.90 8.76
C ASN A 514 -15.28 -18.29 8.10
N LEU A 515 -14.07 -18.85 8.20
CA LEU A 515 -13.77 -20.19 7.71
C LEU A 515 -14.57 -21.28 8.42
N LYS A 516 -14.70 -21.21 9.76
CA LYS A 516 -15.48 -22.18 10.54
C LYS A 516 -16.95 -22.22 10.12
N GLU A 517 -17.52 -21.08 9.77
CA GLU A 517 -18.91 -20.98 9.33
C GLU A 517 -19.11 -21.46 7.89
N HIS A 518 -18.12 -21.28 7.00
CA HIS A 518 -18.23 -21.65 5.58
C HIS A 518 -17.71 -23.05 5.25
N ILE A 519 -16.73 -23.56 5.99
CA ILE A 519 -16.13 -24.89 5.81
C ILE A 519 -16.58 -25.79 6.96
N THR A 520 -17.69 -26.47 6.74
CA THR A 520 -18.32 -27.32 7.74
C THR A 520 -17.70 -28.71 7.75
N SER A 521 -17.49 -29.28 8.94
CA SER A 521 -17.08 -30.69 9.12
C SER A 521 -15.66 -31.03 8.64
N ASP A 522 -14.72 -30.08 8.64
CA ASP A 522 -13.30 -30.36 8.45
C ASP A 522 -12.58 -30.48 9.81
N PRO A 523 -12.16 -31.70 10.22
CA PRO A 523 -11.53 -31.91 11.53
C PRO A 523 -10.17 -31.21 11.66
N ARG A 524 -9.51 -30.90 10.53
CA ARG A 524 -8.22 -30.18 10.53
C ARG A 524 -8.43 -28.73 10.93
N LEU A 525 -9.48 -28.09 10.40
CA LEU A 525 -9.87 -26.74 10.79
C LEU A 525 -10.31 -26.70 12.27
N GLU A 526 -11.07 -27.69 12.74
CA GLU A 526 -11.48 -27.77 14.15
C GLU A 526 -10.27 -27.80 15.12
N LYS A 527 -9.16 -28.43 14.74
CA LYS A 527 -7.91 -28.43 15.51
C LYS A 527 -7.33 -27.03 15.65
N ILE A 528 -7.26 -26.27 14.55
CA ILE A 528 -6.76 -24.89 14.53
C ILE A 528 -7.68 -23.96 15.34
N ILE A 529 -9.00 -24.08 15.15
CA ILE A 529 -9.99 -23.33 15.93
C ILE A 529 -9.85 -23.59 17.43
N LYS A 530 -9.55 -24.84 17.82
CA LYS A 530 -9.32 -25.19 19.22
C LYS A 530 -8.05 -24.53 19.77
N GLN A 531 -6.97 -24.46 18.99
CA GLN A 531 -5.75 -23.74 19.37
C GLN A 531 -6.01 -22.24 19.54
N ALA A 532 -6.87 -21.65 18.70
CA ALA A 532 -7.26 -20.23 18.76
C ALA A 532 -8.40 -19.92 19.74
N SER A 533 -8.79 -20.87 20.61
CA SER A 533 -9.99 -20.70 21.46
C SER A 533 -9.94 -19.47 22.37
N SER A 534 -8.82 -19.19 23.02
CA SER A 534 -8.66 -18.00 23.88
C SER A 534 -8.79 -16.70 23.07
N LEU A 535 -8.19 -16.64 21.88
CA LEU A 535 -8.28 -15.51 20.97
C LEU A 535 -9.73 -15.25 20.53
N LEU A 536 -10.43 -16.32 20.13
CA LEU A 536 -11.82 -16.23 19.67
C LEU A 536 -12.75 -15.81 20.82
N GLU A 537 -12.54 -16.31 22.03
CA GLU A 537 -13.30 -15.91 23.22
C GLU A 537 -13.06 -14.44 23.59
N TYR A 538 -11.81 -13.97 23.47
CA TYR A 538 -11.46 -12.57 23.73
C TYR A 538 -12.17 -11.61 22.77
N PHE A 539 -12.22 -11.93 21.46
CA PHE A 539 -12.81 -11.06 20.44
C PHE A 539 -14.31 -11.23 20.21
N ASP A 540 -14.96 -12.26 20.74
CA ASP A 540 -16.40 -12.49 20.53
C ASP A 540 -17.29 -11.28 20.92
N PRO A 541 -17.03 -10.54 22.02
CA PRO A 541 -17.80 -9.33 22.36
C PRO A 541 -17.61 -8.17 21.37
N PHE A 542 -16.45 -8.13 20.70
CA PHE A 542 -16.10 -7.08 19.73
C PHE A 542 -16.50 -7.46 18.30
N LEU A 543 -16.97 -8.68 18.07
CA LEU A 543 -17.28 -9.21 16.75
C LEU A 543 -18.75 -9.02 16.37
N GLY A 544 -19.02 -8.02 15.54
CA GLY A 544 -20.31 -7.82 14.88
C GLY A 544 -20.55 -8.84 13.77
N ARG A 545 -21.78 -9.34 13.68
CA ARG A 545 -22.23 -10.29 12.64
C ARG A 545 -23.54 -9.81 12.04
N ILE A 546 -23.57 -9.56 10.73
CA ILE A 546 -24.78 -9.18 9.99
C ILE A 546 -24.95 -10.11 8.79
N GLU A 547 -26.20 -10.49 8.52
CA GLU A 547 -26.58 -11.19 7.30
C GLU A 547 -27.28 -10.21 6.35
N ILE A 548 -26.75 -10.05 5.15
CA ILE A 548 -27.36 -9.23 4.09
C ILE A 548 -27.70 -10.09 2.88
N MET A 549 -28.66 -9.63 2.08
CA MET A 549 -28.91 -10.21 0.76
C MET A 549 -28.03 -9.50 -0.27
N GLY A 550 -27.01 -10.19 -0.76
CA GLY A 550 -26.07 -9.65 -1.75
C GLY A 550 -26.69 -9.48 -3.13
N SER A 551 -25.95 -8.83 -4.04
CA SER A 551 -26.32 -8.64 -5.46
C SER A 551 -26.60 -9.97 -6.18
N SER A 552 -25.98 -11.06 -5.71
CA SER A 552 -26.16 -12.44 -6.17
C SER A 552 -27.48 -13.09 -5.73
N LYS A 553 -28.34 -12.36 -4.99
CA LYS A 553 -29.57 -12.86 -4.33
C LYS A 553 -29.32 -14.02 -3.36
N LYS A 554 -28.09 -14.14 -2.87
CA LYS A 554 -27.72 -15.07 -1.79
C LYS A 554 -27.53 -14.29 -0.49
N VAL A 555 -27.69 -14.99 0.61
CA VAL A 555 -27.38 -14.43 1.93
C VAL A 555 -25.86 -14.45 2.08
N GLU A 556 -25.30 -13.29 2.39
CA GLU A 556 -23.89 -13.07 2.65
C GLU A 556 -23.72 -12.60 4.10
N LYS A 557 -22.64 -13.04 4.75
CA LYS A 557 -22.31 -12.69 6.13
C LYS A 557 -21.20 -11.67 6.15
N ILE A 558 -21.44 -10.57 6.85
CA ILE A 558 -20.47 -9.50 7.07
C ILE A 558 -20.05 -9.52 8.54
N TYR A 559 -18.73 -9.44 8.74
CA TYR A 559 -18.09 -9.33 10.04
C TYR A 559 -17.44 -7.95 10.15
N PHE A 560 -17.57 -7.32 11.30
CA PHE A 560 -16.99 -6.00 11.56
C PHE A 560 -16.68 -5.83 13.05
N GLU A 561 -15.77 -4.91 13.37
CA GLU A 561 -15.41 -4.59 14.75
C GLU A 561 -16.46 -3.68 15.38
N ILE A 562 -16.83 -3.97 16.62
CA ILE A 562 -17.64 -3.11 17.48
C ILE A 562 -16.69 -2.43 18.48
N GLN A 563 -16.63 -1.11 18.45
CA GLN A 563 -15.82 -0.34 19.40
C GLN A 563 -16.46 -0.32 20.80
N GLU A 564 -15.63 -0.40 21.83
CA GLU A 564 -16.05 -0.12 23.21
C GLU A 564 -16.33 1.39 23.34
N SER A 565 -17.58 1.73 23.64
CA SER A 565 -18.06 3.09 23.87
C SER A 565 -17.76 3.63 25.26
#